data_AF-A0A5C1AEG6-F1
#
_entry.id   AF-A0A5C1AEG6-F1
#
_cell.length_a   1.000
_cell.length_b   1.000
_cell.length_c   1.000
_cell.angle_alpha   90.00
_cell.angle_beta   90.00
_cell.angle_gamma   90.00
#
_symmetry.space_group_name_H-M   'P 1'
#
loop_
_entity.id
_entity.type
_entity.pdbx_description
1 polymer ?
#
loop_
_entity_poly.entity_id
_entity_poly.type
_entity_poly.pdbx_seq_one_letter_code
_entity_poly.pdbx_strand_id
1 'polypeptide(L)'
;MAALFFQTRTRTVSPATQGIGEINRLYENELRRLGYADVVRTPSEVAGNKNGCRLSIVHLPIAGANFYEVFMVAGDTVPAAQGVLGEAVAIVFHFL
;
A
#
# COMPACT_ATOMS: atom_id res chain seq x y z
N MET A 1 2.46 20.07 -10.85
CA MET A 1 3.86 19.69 -10.57
C MET A 1 3.82 18.23 -10.19
N ALA A 2 4.52 17.32 -10.85
CA ALA A 2 4.52 15.93 -10.41
C ALA A 2 5.29 15.79 -9.08
N ALA A 3 4.69 15.16 -8.08
CA ALA A 3 5.31 14.82 -6.81
C ALA A 3 5.26 13.31 -6.60
N LEU A 4 6.37 12.73 -6.13
CA LEU A 4 6.49 11.32 -5.79
C LEU A 4 7.02 11.21 -4.36
N PHE A 5 6.30 10.49 -3.51
CA PHE A 5 6.72 10.16 -2.16
C PHE A 5 6.66 8.66 -1.95
N PHE A 6 7.52 8.16 -1.07
CA PHE A 6 7.49 6.76 -0.69
C PHE A 6 7.83 6.59 0.78
N GLN A 7 7.31 5.52 1.36
CA GLN A 7 7.68 5.05 2.67
C GLN A 7 7.90 3.54 2.63
N THR A 8 9.06 3.12 3.14
CA THR A 8 9.46 1.72 3.17
C THR A 8 9.52 1.24 4.61
N ARG A 9 9.15 -0.01 4.83
CA ARG A 9 9.38 -0.70 6.10
C ARG A 9 9.57 -2.20 5.91
N THR A 10 10.08 -2.84 6.94
CA THR A 10 10.20 -4.30 7.00
C THR A 10 9.06 -4.87 7.83
N ARG A 11 8.45 -5.97 7.37
CA ARG A 11 7.46 -6.74 8.12
C ARG A 11 7.76 -8.22 8.04
N THR A 12 7.25 -8.94 9.03
CA THR A 12 7.23 -10.40 9.04
C THR A 12 5.79 -10.85 8.81
N VAL A 13 5.58 -11.77 7.87
CA VAL A 13 4.27 -12.42 7.66
C VAL A 13 3.92 -13.14 8.95
N SER A 14 2.80 -12.77 9.56
CA SER A 14 2.27 -13.49 10.71
C SER A 14 1.88 -14.90 10.28
N PRO A 15 2.05 -15.95 11.12
CA PRO A 15 1.50 -17.27 10.83
C PRO A 15 -0.01 -17.27 10.54
N ALA A 16 -0.73 -16.24 11.03
CA ALA A 16 -2.16 -16.04 10.78
C ALA A 16 -2.48 -15.59 9.35
N THR A 17 -1.52 -14.95 8.67
CA THR A 17 -1.63 -14.56 7.25
C THR A 17 -0.92 -15.62 6.40
N GLN A 18 -1.64 -16.33 5.53
CA GLN A 18 -1.16 -17.42 4.68
C GLN A 18 -0.18 -16.98 3.57
N GLY A 19 0.41 -15.78 3.69
CA GLY A 19 1.40 -15.22 2.77
C GLY A 19 1.04 -13.82 2.26
N ILE A 20 1.90 -13.29 1.38
CA ILE A 20 1.76 -11.96 0.76
C ILE A 20 0.43 -11.83 -0.01
N GLY A 21 -0.06 -12.90 -0.62
CA GLY A 21 -1.33 -12.86 -1.36
C GLY A 21 -2.54 -12.48 -0.51
N GLU A 22 -2.58 -12.90 0.76
CA GLU A 22 -3.63 -12.53 1.70
C GLU A 22 -3.48 -11.09 2.17
N ILE A 23 -2.25 -10.67 2.46
CA ILE A 23 -1.92 -9.27 2.79
C ILE A 23 -2.39 -8.34 1.66
N ASN A 24 -2.14 -8.71 0.41
CA ASN A 24 -2.59 -7.93 -0.75
C ASN A 24 -4.12 -7.87 -0.86
N ARG A 25 -4.82 -8.96 -0.52
CA ARG A 25 -6.29 -8.97 -0.48
C ARG A 25 -6.83 -8.04 0.62
N LEU A 26 -6.18 -8.01 1.79
CA LEU A 26 -6.55 -7.11 2.87
C LEU A 26 -6.37 -5.63 2.47
N TYR A 27 -5.23 -5.28 1.87
CA TYR A 27 -5.04 -3.93 1.34
C TYR A 27 -6.05 -3.58 0.25
N GLU A 28 -6.32 -4.50 -0.69
CA GLU A 28 -7.34 -4.26 -1.73
C GLU A 28 -8.70 -3.90 -1.11
N ASN A 29 -9.14 -4.66 -0.11
CA ASN A 29 -10.42 -4.42 0.57
C ASN A 29 -10.43 -3.06 1.29
N GLU A 30 -9.34 -2.72 2.00
CA GLU A 30 -9.25 -1.44 2.70
C GLU A 30 -9.16 -0.24 1.74
N LEU A 31 -8.41 -0.35 0.65
CA LEU A 31 -8.38 0.70 -0.37
C LEU A 31 -9.77 0.94 -0.95
N ARG A 32 -10.52 -0.12 -1.27
CA ARG A 32 -11.91 0.01 -1.74
C ARG A 32 -12.80 0.65 -0.66
N ARG A 33 -12.67 0.23 0.60
CA ARG A 33 -13.43 0.80 1.73
C ARG A 33 -13.13 2.28 1.94
N LEU A 34 -11.90 2.71 1.72
CA LEU A 34 -11.45 4.10 1.82
C LEU A 34 -11.76 4.94 0.57
N GLY A 35 -12.44 4.38 -0.43
CA GLY A 35 -12.89 5.11 -1.61
C GLY A 35 -11.81 5.30 -2.68
N TYR A 36 -10.78 4.46 -2.71
CA TYR A 36 -9.87 4.43 -3.87
C TYR A 36 -10.60 3.88 -5.10
N ALA A 37 -10.38 4.52 -6.24
CA ALA A 37 -10.84 4.07 -7.55
C ALA A 37 -9.77 3.21 -8.24
N ASP A 38 -10.18 2.44 -9.26
CA ASP A 38 -9.28 1.61 -10.10
C ASP A 38 -8.30 0.75 -9.29
N VAL A 39 -8.82 0.17 -8.20
CA VAL A 39 -8.02 -0.68 -7.33
C VAL A 39 -7.68 -1.96 -8.08
N VAL A 40 -6.38 -2.18 -8.26
CA VAL A 40 -5.81 -3.36 -8.89
C VAL A 40 -4.97 -4.13 -7.88
N ARG A 41 -5.06 -5.44 -7.95
CA ARG A 41 -4.23 -6.37 -7.17
C ARG A 41 -3.51 -7.30 -8.13
N THR A 42 -2.20 -7.33 -8.02
CA THR A 42 -1.33 -8.30 -8.68
C THR A 42 -0.68 -9.19 -7.60
N PRO A 43 0.05 -10.24 -8.00
CA PRO A 43 0.79 -11.06 -7.03
C PRO A 43 1.78 -10.28 -6.17
N SER A 44 2.31 -9.16 -6.66
CA SER A 44 3.39 -8.38 -6.00
C SER A 44 2.97 -6.97 -5.58
N GLU A 45 1.78 -6.52 -5.95
CA GLU A 45 1.36 -5.12 -5.78
C GLU A 45 -0.14 -5.00 -5.51
N VAL A 46 -0.50 -3.99 -4.73
CA VAL A 46 -1.86 -3.43 -4.67
C VAL A 46 -1.78 -1.94 -4.98
N ALA A 47 -2.56 -1.45 -5.93
CA ALA A 47 -2.53 -0.05 -6.33
C ALA A 47 -3.94 0.51 -6.52
N GLY A 48 -4.08 1.82 -6.41
CA GLY A 48 -5.37 2.51 -6.57
C GLY A 48 -5.22 4.02 -6.72
N ASN A 49 -6.30 4.67 -7.14
CA ASN A 49 -6.37 6.11 -7.40
C ASN A 49 -7.19 6.83 -6.33
N LYS A 50 -6.70 7.94 -5.80
CA LYS A 50 -7.47 8.80 -4.87
C LYS A 50 -6.96 10.23 -4.90
N ASN A 51 -7.87 11.21 -4.90
CA ASN A 51 -7.54 12.65 -4.84
C ASN A 51 -6.50 13.10 -5.88
N GLY A 52 -6.60 12.61 -7.12
CA GLY A 52 -5.64 12.91 -8.19
C GLY A 52 -4.25 12.28 -7.99
N CYS A 53 -4.14 11.29 -7.10
CA CYS A 53 -2.91 10.56 -6.82
C CYS A 53 -3.05 9.07 -7.15
N ARG A 54 -1.96 8.46 -7.61
CA ARG A 54 -1.80 7.00 -7.74
C ARG A 54 -1.00 6.49 -6.56
N LEU A 55 -1.60 5.60 -5.77
CA LEU A 55 -0.94 4.80 -4.74
C LEU A 55 -0.55 3.44 -5.31
N SER A 56 0.64 2.97 -4.95
CA SER A 56 1.14 1.61 -5.18
C SER A 56 1.75 1.08 -3.88
N ILE A 57 1.33 -0.10 -3.45
CA ILE A 57 1.84 -0.82 -2.29
C ILE A 57 2.50 -2.10 -2.81
N VAL A 58 3.82 -2.18 -2.69
CA VAL A 58 4.62 -3.30 -3.21
C VAL A 58 5.18 -4.11 -2.06
N HIS A 59 5.11 -5.43 -2.19
CA HIS A 59 5.61 -6.39 -1.22
C HIS A 59 6.78 -7.17 -1.82
N LEU A 60 7.99 -6.93 -1.31
CA LEU A 60 9.22 -7.53 -1.82
C LEU A 60 9.75 -8.55 -0.81
N PRO A 61 9.79 -9.85 -1.13
CA PRO A 61 10.36 -10.87 -0.24
C PRO A 61 11.83 -10.59 0.07
N ILE A 62 12.24 -10.81 1.33
CA ILE A 62 13.64 -10.72 1.75
C ILE A 62 14.19 -12.12 2.00
N ALA A 63 13.80 -12.73 3.12
CA ALA A 63 14.22 -14.05 3.56
C ALA A 63 13.25 -14.60 4.61
N GLY A 64 12.95 -15.90 4.52
CA GLY A 64 11.96 -16.54 5.39
C GLY A 64 10.58 -15.88 5.27
N ALA A 65 10.00 -15.53 6.42
CA ALA A 65 8.72 -14.83 6.47
C ALA A 65 8.84 -13.30 6.35
N ASN A 66 10.04 -12.74 6.08
CA ASN A 66 10.24 -11.29 6.05
C ASN A 66 10.08 -10.72 4.64
N PHE A 67 9.48 -9.53 4.55
CA PHE A 67 9.31 -8.76 3.32
C PHE A 67 9.49 -7.26 3.57
N TYR A 68 9.93 -6.54 2.55
CA TYR A 68 9.77 -5.09 2.48
C TYR A 68 8.37 -4.77 2.02
N GLU A 69 7.79 -3.76 2.63
CA GLU A 69 6.55 -3.14 2.21
C GLU A 69 6.83 -1.70 1.85
N VAL A 70 6.54 -1.35 0.60
CA VAL A 70 6.83 -0.05 0.03
C VAL A 70 5.52 0.60 -0.37
N PHE A 71 5.18 1.71 0.28
CA PHE A 71 4.06 2.56 -0.09
C PHE A 71 4.62 3.67 -0.98
N MET A 72 4.14 3.79 -2.21
CA MET A 72 4.55 4.80 -3.16
C MET A 72 3.35 5.59 -3.64
N VAL A 73 3.41 6.91 -3.62
CA VAL A 73 2.34 7.80 -4.07
C VAL A 73 2.88 8.83 -5.04
N ALA A 74 2.30 8.84 -6.24
CA ALA A 74 2.52 9.87 -7.25
C ALA A 74 1.27 10.76 -7.37
N GLY A 75 1.43 12.08 -7.50
CA GLY A 75 0.31 13.01 -7.68
C GLY A 75 0.71 14.39 -8.19
N ASP A 76 -0.29 15.23 -8.46
CA ASP A 76 -0.11 16.56 -9.08
C ASP A 76 0.27 17.68 -8.13
N THR A 77 0.16 17.43 -6.81
CA THR A 77 0.54 18.36 -5.76
C THR A 77 1.21 17.63 -4.60
N VAL A 78 2.16 18.29 -3.94
CA VAL A 78 2.83 17.76 -2.75
C VAL A 78 1.85 17.48 -1.60
N PRO A 79 0.92 18.39 -1.24
CA PRO A 79 0.00 18.15 -0.13
C PRO A 79 -0.92 16.95 -0.39
N ALA A 80 -1.42 16.77 -1.62
CA ALA A 80 -2.26 15.62 -1.95
C ALA A 80 -1.48 14.31 -1.86
N ALA A 81 -0.28 14.25 -2.42
CA ALA A 81 0.54 13.04 -2.41
C ALA A 81 0.97 12.64 -0.98
N GLN A 82 1.34 13.62 -0.14
CA GLN A 82 1.66 13.38 1.27
C GLN A 82 0.43 12.92 2.08
N GLY A 83 -0.74 13.53 1.85
CA GLY A 83 -1.98 13.13 2.51
C GLY A 83 -2.39 11.70 2.19
N VAL A 84 -2.33 11.31 0.91
CA VAL A 84 -2.61 9.94 0.46
C VAL A 84 -1.60 8.94 1.01
N LEU A 85 -0.30 9.30 1.05
CA LEU A 85 0.73 8.43 1.63
C LEU A 85 0.49 8.22 3.14
N GLY A 86 0.19 9.29 3.88
CA GLY A 86 -0.12 9.21 5.31
C GLY A 86 -1.34 8.33 5.61
N GLU A 87 -2.41 8.46 4.81
CA GLU A 87 -3.59 7.61 4.92
C GLU A 87 -3.24 6.13 4.64
N ALA A 88 -2.51 5.86 3.57
CA ALA A 88 -2.13 4.50 3.17
C ALA A 88 -1.28 3.80 4.24
N VAL A 89 -0.34 4.52 4.84
CA VAL A 89 0.50 4.00 5.95
C VAL A 89 -0.34 3.75 7.20
N ALA A 90 -1.40 4.53 7.43
CA ALA A 90 -2.29 4.39 8.59
C ALA A 90 -3.23 3.18 8.51
N ILE A 91 -3.59 2.70 7.30
CA ILE A 91 -4.42 1.49 7.08
C ILE A 91 -3.93 0.30 7.92
N VAL A 92 -2.62 0.24 8.10
CA VAL A 92 -1.90 -0.86 8.72
C VAL A 92 -2.30 -1.05 10.18
N PHE A 93 -2.59 0.03 10.90
CA PHE A 93 -2.93 -0.06 12.32
C PHE A 93 -4.25 -0.79 12.57
N HIS A 94 -5.06 -1.04 11.54
CA HIS A 94 -6.30 -1.82 11.66
C HIS A 94 -6.10 -3.34 11.54
N PHE A 95 -4.90 -3.81 11.18
CA PHE A 95 -4.60 -5.24 11.02
C PHE A 95 -3.73 -5.84 12.13
N LEU A 96 -3.45 -5.05 13.19
CA LEU A 96 -2.74 -5.47 14.41
C LEU A 96 -3.73 -5.54 15.57
#